data_AF-A0AAP8PIS3-F1
#
_entry.id   AF-A0AAP8PIS3-F1
#
_cell.length_a   1.000
_cell.length_b   1.000
_cell.length_c   1.000
_cell.angle_alpha   90.00
_cell.angle_beta   90.00
_cell.angle_gamma   90.00
#
_symmetry.space_group_name_H-M   'P 1'
#
loop_
_entity.id
_entity.type
_entity.pdbx_description
1 polymer ?
#
loop_
_entity_poly.entity_id
_entity_poly.type
_entity_poly.pdbx_seq_one_letter_code
_entity_poly.pdbx_strand_id
1 'polypeptide(L)' 'MKLSNLMLLTAILATTVSLPLTVNATERPAGNCSRIYSPVPYITKEGKTIQAPNACVAKWWATQGK' A
#
# COMPACT_ATOMS: atom_id res chain seq x y z
N MET A 1 47.41 17.05 26.95
CA MET A 1 47.71 16.39 25.65
C MET A 1 47.48 14.90 25.87
N LYS A 2 46.70 14.13 25.12
CA LYS A 2 46.30 14.20 23.71
C LYS A 2 44.98 13.42 23.58
N LEU A 3 43.99 14.02 22.93
CA LEU A 3 42.74 13.36 22.53
C LEU A 3 43.08 12.23 21.55
N SER A 4 42.55 11.03 21.80
CA SER A 4 42.45 10.00 20.78
C SER A 4 40.99 9.78 20.47
N ASN A 5 40.55 10.53 19.45
CA ASN A 5 39.38 10.25 18.64
C ASN A 5 39.38 8.76 18.25
N LEU A 6 38.38 8.01 18.69
CA LEU A 6 37.96 6.82 17.99
C LEU A 6 36.54 7.07 17.48
N MET A 7 36.49 7.50 16.23
CA MET A 7 35.30 7.72 15.42
C MET A 7 34.36 6.52 15.56
N LEU A 8 33.22 6.71 16.24
CA LEU A 8 32.12 5.77 16.20
C LEU A 8 31.57 5.73 14.77
N LEU A 9 31.91 4.66 14.03
CA LEU A 9 31.22 4.33 12.78
C LEU A 9 29.77 4.01 13.13
N THR A 10 28.88 4.96 12.86
CA THR A 10 27.44 4.73 12.92
C THR A 10 27.06 3.87 11.71
N ALA A 11 26.76 2.59 11.99
CA ALA A 11 26.20 1.68 11.02
C ALA A 11 24.83 2.23 10.58
N ILE A 12 24.73 2.65 9.31
CA ILE A 12 23.46 3.07 8.71
C ILE A 12 22.65 1.79 8.49
N LEU A 13 21.75 1.52 9.42
CA LEU A 13 20.78 0.44 9.30
C LEU A 13 19.79 0.82 8.19
N ALA A 14 20.01 0.31 6.97
CA ALA A 14 19.05 0.43 5.89
C ALA A 14 17.83 -0.44 6.23
N THR A 15 16.85 0.16 6.89
CA THR A 15 15.54 -0.46 7.13
C THR A 15 14.78 -0.49 5.81
N THR A 16 14.92 -1.58 5.06
CA THR A 16 13.96 -1.92 4.01
C THR A 16 12.64 -2.23 4.70
N VAL A 17 11.74 -1.25 4.71
CA VAL A 17 10.36 -1.44 5.16
C VAL A 17 9.68 -2.30 4.10
N SER A 18 9.84 -3.62 4.21
CA SER A 18 9.02 -4.57 3.48
C SER A 18 7.60 -4.42 4.04
N LEU A 19 6.77 -3.57 3.42
CA LEU A 19 5.35 -3.55 3.72
C LEU A 19 4.82 -4.95 3.40
N PRO A 20 4.34 -5.72 4.40
CA PRO A 20 3.62 -6.92 4.07
C PRO A 20 2.29 -6.47 3.44
N LEU A 21 2.13 -6.70 2.15
CA LEU A 21 0.81 -6.69 1.52
C LEU A 21 0.06 -7.91 2.04
N THR A 22 -0.42 -7.84 3.28
CA THR A 22 -1.42 -8.79 3.80
C THR A 22 -2.71 -8.50 3.05
N VAL A 23 -2.87 -9.11 1.88
CA VAL A 23 -4.17 -9.23 1.22
C VAL A 23 -4.99 -10.22 2.04
N ASN A 24 -5.61 -9.73 3.10
CA ASN A 24 -6.52 -10.50 3.93
C ASN A 24 -7.75 -10.86 3.08
N ALA A 25 -7.70 -12.02 2.43
CA ALA A 25 -8.76 -12.52 1.56
C ALA A 25 -10.01 -12.98 2.34
N THR A 26 -10.25 -12.48 3.54
CA THR A 26 -11.37 -12.89 4.42
C THR A 26 -12.15 -11.71 5.01
N GLU A 27 -12.00 -10.50 4.49
CA GLU A 27 -12.93 -9.39 4.79
C GLU A 27 -14.01 -9.38 3.71
N ARG A 28 -15.31 -9.28 4.06
CA ARG A 28 -16.39 -9.14 3.06
C ARG A 28 -16.17 -7.80 2.34
N PRO A 29 -15.64 -7.76 1.11
CA PRO A 29 -14.83 -6.62 0.69
C PRO A 29 -15.61 -5.74 -0.30
N ALA A 30 -15.64 -4.43 -0.04
CA ALA A 30 -16.26 -3.42 -0.90
C ALA A 30 -17.76 -3.67 -1.22
N GLY A 31 -18.66 -3.20 -0.37
CA GLY A 31 -20.08 -2.99 -0.73
C GLY A 31 -20.82 -4.15 -1.39
N ASN A 32 -20.65 -5.39 -0.90
CA ASN A 32 -21.24 -6.61 -1.47
C ASN A 32 -20.75 -6.99 -2.89
N CYS A 33 -19.55 -6.57 -3.28
CA CYS A 33 -18.95 -7.01 -4.53
C CYS A 33 -18.54 -8.49 -4.49
N SER A 34 -18.71 -9.17 -5.63
CA SER A 34 -18.20 -10.53 -5.83
C SER A 34 -16.67 -10.54 -5.74
N ARG A 35 -16.10 -11.66 -5.25
CA ARG A 35 -14.65 -11.86 -5.09
C ARG A 35 -13.94 -12.29 -6.37
N ILE A 36 -14.58 -12.11 -7.53
CA ILE A 36 -13.96 -12.37 -8.82
C ILE A 36 -12.82 -11.36 -9.02
N TYR A 37 -11.64 -11.87 -9.36
CA TYR A 37 -10.50 -11.05 -9.72
C TYR A 37 -10.52 -10.77 -11.23
N SER A 38 -10.84 -9.53 -11.60
CA SER A 38 -10.88 -9.05 -12.98
C SER A 38 -10.50 -7.57 -12.94
N PRO A 39 -9.20 -7.27 -12.78
CA PRO A 39 -8.75 -5.95 -12.37
C PRO A 39 -9.05 -4.89 -13.42
N VAL A 40 -9.41 -3.69 -12.95
CA VAL A 40 -9.68 -2.53 -13.80
C VAL A 40 -8.91 -1.31 -13.29
N PRO A 41 -8.49 -0.39 -14.17
CA PRO A 41 -7.89 0.87 -13.75
C PRO A 41 -8.92 1.74 -13.02
N TYR A 42 -8.48 2.39 -11.94
CA TYR A 42 -9.24 3.36 -11.17
C TYR A 42 -8.36 4.57 -10.87
N ILE A 43 -8.88 5.78 -11.10
CA ILE A 43 -8.19 7.03 -10.78
C ILE A 43 -8.71 7.50 -9.43
N THR A 44 -7.82 7.58 -8.43
CA THR A 44 -8.16 8.11 -7.12
C THR A 44 -8.44 9.60 -7.18
N LYS A 45 -9.06 10.15 -6.14
CA LYS A 45 -9.28 11.60 -6.05
C LYS A 45 -8.00 12.43 -6.14
N GLU A 46 -6.86 11.88 -5.72
CA GLU A 46 -5.55 12.53 -5.83
C GLU A 46 -4.96 12.46 -7.25
N GLY A 47 -5.70 11.91 -8.21
CA GLY A 47 -5.26 11.75 -9.61
C GLY A 47 -4.35 10.55 -9.83
N LYS A 48 -4.17 9.68 -8.82
CA LYS A 48 -3.31 8.49 -8.96
C LYS A 48 -4.08 7.36 -9.63
N THR A 49 -3.48 6.72 -10.62
CA THR A 49 -4.02 5.48 -11.19
C THR A 49 -3.62 4.29 -10.33
N ILE A 50 -4.60 3.54 -9.85
CA ILE A 50 -4.46 2.27 -9.11
C ILE A 50 -5.30 1.18 -9.79
N GLN A 51 -5.08 -0.09 -9.42
CA GLN A 51 -5.92 -1.19 -9.91
C GLN A 51 -6.96 -1.58 -8.86
N ALA A 52 -8.23 -1.50 -9.24
CA ALA A 52 -9.31 -2.09 -8.46
C ALA A 52 -9.39 -3.60 -8.74
N PRO A 53 -9.67 -4.45 -7.74
CA PRO A 53 -9.81 -5.90 -7.92
C PRO A 53 -10.84 -6.32 -8.98
N ASN A 54 -11.91 -5.53 -9.13
CA ASN A 54 -12.86 -5.60 -10.22
C ASN A 54 -13.68 -4.30 -10.36
N ALA A 55 -14.50 -4.23 -11.41
CA ALA A 55 -15.34 -3.06 -11.71
C ALA A 55 -16.34 -2.71 -10.61
N CYS A 56 -16.86 -3.70 -9.86
CA CYS A 56 -17.74 -3.43 -8.73
C CYS A 56 -16.99 -2.71 -7.61
N VAL A 57 -15.77 -3.18 -7.29
CA VAL A 57 -14.92 -2.54 -6.28
C VAL A 57 -14.54 -1.11 -6.70
N ALA A 58 -14.25 -0.88 -7.98
CA ALA A 58 -13.96 0.46 -8.51
C ALA A 58 -15.15 1.43 -8.30
N LYS A 59 -16.38 0.98 -8.58
CA LYS A 59 -17.59 1.78 -8.32
C LYS A 59 -17.78 2.07 -6.84
N TRP A 60 -17.56 1.06 -5.98
CA TRP A 60 -17.64 1.25 -4.54
C TRP A 60 -16.62 2.28 -4.04
N TRP A 61 -15.37 2.23 -4.52
CA TRP A 61 -14.35 3.25 -4.21
C TRP A 61 -14.78 4.67 -4.60
N ALA A 62 -15.43 4.84 -5.76
CA ALA A 62 -15.97 6.13 -6.16
C ALA A 62 -17.00 6.69 -5.17
N THR A 63 -17.83 5.82 -4.56
CA THR A 63 -18.81 6.24 -3.53
C THR A 63 -18.17 6.60 -2.19
N GLN A 64 -17.06 5.94 -1.84
CA GLN A 64 -16.28 6.25 -0.63
C GLN A 64 -15.35 7.43 -0.85
N GLY A 65 -15.16 7.81 -2.12
CA GLY A 65 -14.32 8.89 -2.50
C GLY A 65 -12.84 8.61 -2.29
N LYS A 66 -12.45 7.38 -2.64
CA LYS A 66 -11.08 6.89 -2.63
C LYS A 66 -10.30 7.31 -3.88
#